data_AF-I7M0R4-F1
#
_entry.id   AF-I7M0R4-F1
#
_cell.length_a   1.000
_cell.length_b   1.000
_cell.length_c   1.000
_cell.angle_alpha   90.00
_cell.angle_beta   90.00
_cell.angle_gamma   90.00
#
_symmetry.space_group_name_H-M   'P 1'
#
loop_
_entity.id
_entity.type
_entity.pdbx_description
1 polymer ?
#
loop_
_entity_poly.entity_id
_entity_poly.type
_entity_poly.pdbx_seq_one_letter_code
_entity_poly.pdbx_strand_id
1 'polypeptide(L)'
;MEVNKETKKVLNQASQTASCVVIIAYFIGLVLPNFINQFQLSIINYAISTIIGIILFYCFFYLFENSFSRMYSQTRYFHFYLTSFIFGQITQWAFCTIILQKDYFLLSLKFFLLNNIVFHLGEFYFVCLSHPKDLAWKSFLINHSPAYNIAFVVALLEYILGVFFPNFIIFYFHDKFFIIMIGVFFSIFGHFMRISAQQTAKSNFNHLVQNQKSDDHVLVTHGVYSFSRHPSYLGFFSYSLGGQIILGNLFCFFAYAFVLYKFFLYRIVQEEHYLVKFFGQQYIDYSKIVPIRIPFMEYAIHKVFKCDDDDD
;
A
#
# COMPACT_ATOMS: atom_id res chain seq x y z
N MET A 1 -12.93 23.38 17.17
CA MET A 1 -14.37 23.13 16.89
C MET A 1 -14.67 21.67 17.18
N GLU A 2 -15.35 21.37 18.28
CA GLU A 2 -15.78 20.01 18.58
C GLU A 2 -16.82 19.55 17.55
N VAL A 3 -16.53 18.43 16.89
CA VAL A 3 -17.49 17.77 16.02
C VAL A 3 -18.60 17.18 16.89
N ASN A 4 -19.82 17.73 16.76
CA ASN A 4 -21.04 17.26 17.42
C ASN A 4 -21.16 15.72 17.33
N LYS A 5 -21.64 15.08 18.41
CA LYS A 5 -21.96 13.63 18.48
C LYS A 5 -22.73 13.13 17.26
N GLU A 6 -23.65 13.91 16.73
CA GLU A 6 -24.44 13.60 15.54
C GLU A 6 -23.57 13.54 14.27
N THR A 7 -22.67 14.50 14.09
CA THR A 7 -21.70 14.50 13.00
C THR A 7 -20.73 13.31 13.12
N LYS A 8 -20.25 12.98 14.33
CA LYS A 8 -19.43 11.77 14.56
C LYS A 8 -20.19 10.49 14.19
N LYS A 9 -21.48 10.40 14.50
CA LYS A 9 -22.34 9.26 14.17
C LYS A 9 -22.50 9.08 12.66
N VAL A 10 -22.78 10.17 11.94
CA VAL A 10 -22.90 10.16 10.47
C VAL A 10 -21.58 9.75 9.79
N LEU A 11 -20.45 10.26 10.28
CA LEU A 11 -19.12 9.92 9.74
C LEU A 11 -18.75 8.44 9.97
N ASN A 12 -19.02 7.92 11.16
CA ASN A 12 -18.81 6.50 11.45
C ASN A 12 -19.69 5.61 10.57
N GLN A 13 -20.96 6.01 10.34
CA GLN A 13 -21.86 5.29 9.46
C GLN A 13 -21.39 5.31 8.00
N ALA A 14 -20.85 6.44 7.52
CA ALA A 14 -20.30 6.55 6.18
C ALA A 14 -19.04 5.67 5.99
N SER A 15 -18.13 5.67 6.96
CA SER A 15 -16.95 4.80 6.98
C SER A 15 -17.33 3.31 7.01
N GLN A 16 -18.28 2.93 7.86
CA GLN A 16 -18.80 1.56 7.92
C GLN A 16 -19.45 1.15 6.60
N THR A 17 -20.19 2.06 5.96
CA THR A 17 -20.80 1.80 4.66
C THR A 17 -19.75 1.62 3.58
N ALA A 18 -18.75 2.49 3.50
CA ALA A 18 -17.66 2.41 2.53
C ALA A 18 -16.82 1.12 2.71
N SER A 19 -16.50 0.73 3.94
CA SER A 19 -15.82 -0.54 4.22
C SER A 19 -16.67 -1.75 3.81
N CYS A 20 -17.96 -1.78 4.15
CA CYS A 20 -18.86 -2.84 3.69
C CYS A 20 -18.90 -2.93 2.15
N VAL A 21 -18.98 -1.79 1.45
CA VAL A 21 -18.96 -1.73 -0.01
C VAL A 21 -17.68 -2.35 -0.58
N VAL A 22 -16.51 -1.97 -0.05
CA VAL A 22 -15.22 -2.49 -0.49
C VAL A 22 -15.11 -3.99 -0.22
N ILE A 23 -15.49 -4.44 0.98
CA ILE A 23 -15.47 -5.86 1.38
C ILE A 23 -16.36 -6.68 0.45
N ILE A 24 -17.62 -6.27 0.27
CA ILE A 24 -18.60 -6.99 -0.57
C ILE A 24 -18.11 -7.05 -2.01
N ALA A 25 -17.70 -5.92 -2.59
CA ALA A 25 -17.23 -5.87 -3.97
C ALA A 25 -15.98 -6.74 -4.20
N TYR A 26 -15.05 -6.74 -3.23
CA TYR A 26 -13.87 -7.58 -3.25
C TYR A 26 -14.23 -9.07 -3.19
N PHE A 27 -15.10 -9.48 -2.26
CA PHE A 27 -15.55 -10.88 -2.16
C PHE A 27 -16.37 -11.33 -3.37
N ILE A 28 -17.21 -10.47 -3.94
CA ILE A 28 -17.89 -10.75 -5.22
C ILE A 28 -16.84 -11.00 -6.30
N GLY A 29 -15.80 -10.16 -6.37
CA GLY A 29 -14.67 -10.37 -7.27
C GLY A 29 -13.96 -11.70 -7.08
N LEU A 30 -13.91 -12.26 -5.85
CA LEU A 30 -13.28 -13.54 -5.53
C LEU A 30 -14.14 -14.77 -5.82
N VAL A 31 -15.44 -14.71 -5.52
CA VAL A 31 -16.31 -15.92 -5.43
C VAL A 31 -16.99 -16.23 -6.74
N LEU A 32 -17.42 -15.21 -7.46
CA LEU A 32 -18.31 -15.37 -8.61
C LEU A 32 -17.70 -16.18 -9.75
N PRO A 33 -16.38 -16.10 -10.00
CA PRO A 33 -15.75 -16.95 -10.98
C PRO A 33 -15.54 -18.41 -10.51
N ASN A 34 -15.68 -18.73 -9.21
CA ASN A 34 -15.52 -20.09 -8.68
C ASN A 34 -16.78 -20.96 -8.83
N PHE A 35 -17.99 -20.38 -8.88
CA PHE A 35 -19.23 -21.16 -9.10
C PHE A 35 -19.28 -21.86 -10.46
N ILE A 36 -18.46 -21.40 -11.42
CA ILE A 36 -18.42 -21.90 -12.80
C ILE A 36 -17.32 -22.96 -12.97
N ASN A 37 -16.44 -23.13 -11.98
CA ASN A 37 -15.12 -23.76 -12.14
C ASN A 37 -15.01 -25.17 -11.52
N GLN A 38 -16.10 -25.93 -11.42
CA GLN A 38 -16.03 -27.32 -10.95
C GLN A 38 -15.32 -28.29 -11.92
N PHE A 39 -14.88 -27.86 -13.11
CA PHE A 39 -14.22 -28.72 -14.09
C PHE A 39 -12.89 -28.14 -14.58
N GLN A 40 -11.87 -29.00 -14.56
CA GLN A 40 -10.47 -28.70 -14.86
C GLN A 40 -10.24 -27.86 -16.13
N LEU A 41 -9.50 -26.76 -15.93
CA LEU A 41 -8.49 -26.14 -16.80
C LEU A 41 -8.80 -25.97 -18.30
N SER A 42 -9.21 -24.76 -18.66
CA SER A 42 -8.70 -24.08 -19.85
C SER A 42 -8.60 -22.57 -19.60
N ILE A 43 -7.66 -21.90 -20.26
CA ILE A 43 -7.55 -20.42 -20.29
C ILE A 43 -8.89 -19.78 -20.70
N ILE A 44 -9.66 -20.50 -21.53
CA ILE A 44 -10.99 -20.11 -22.01
C ILE A 44 -11.98 -20.06 -20.83
N ASN A 45 -11.96 -21.04 -19.93
CA ASN A 45 -12.83 -21.02 -18.75
C ASN A 45 -12.51 -19.86 -17.82
N TYR A 46 -11.22 -19.54 -17.63
CA TYR A 46 -10.83 -18.35 -16.88
C TYR A 46 -11.33 -17.07 -17.56
N ALA A 47 -11.15 -16.92 -18.89
CA ALA A 47 -11.64 -15.76 -19.64
C ALA A 47 -13.17 -15.61 -19.58
N ILE A 48 -13.92 -16.70 -19.77
CA ILE A 48 -15.38 -16.74 -19.62
C ILE A 48 -15.78 -16.34 -18.20
N SER A 49 -15.08 -16.87 -17.20
CA SER A 49 -15.38 -16.59 -15.80
C SER A 49 -15.09 -15.14 -15.42
N THR A 50 -14.07 -14.52 -16.01
CA THR A 50 -13.79 -13.09 -15.88
C THR A 50 -14.89 -12.27 -16.56
N ILE A 51 -15.33 -12.62 -17.77
CA ILE A 51 -16.41 -11.93 -18.49
C ILE A 51 -17.73 -12.00 -17.70
N ILE A 52 -18.09 -13.18 -17.19
CA ILE A 52 -19.30 -13.37 -16.37
C ILE A 52 -19.17 -12.62 -15.04
N GLY A 53 -18.00 -12.64 -14.41
CA GLY A 53 -17.68 -11.83 -13.24
C GLY A 53 -17.95 -10.34 -13.48
N ILE A 54 -17.50 -9.81 -14.63
CA ILE A 54 -17.73 -8.42 -15.04
C ILE A 54 -19.23 -8.16 -15.24
N ILE A 55 -19.95 -9.01 -15.98
CA ILE A 55 -21.39 -8.84 -16.23
C ILE A 55 -22.17 -8.79 -14.92
N LEU A 56 -21.88 -9.72 -14.01
CA LEU A 56 -22.58 -9.79 -12.73
C LEU A 56 -22.15 -8.68 -11.76
N PHE A 57 -20.91 -8.18 -11.84
CA PHE A 57 -20.52 -6.93 -11.16
C PHE A 57 -21.40 -5.77 -11.63
N TYR A 58 -21.63 -5.64 -12.93
CA TYR A 58 -22.55 -4.63 -13.48
C TYR A 58 -24.00 -4.86 -13.06
N CYS A 59 -24.49 -6.10 -13.06
CA CYS A 59 -25.84 -6.42 -12.59
C CYS A 59 -26.01 -6.13 -11.09
N PHE A 60 -25.04 -6.49 -10.27
CA PHE A 60 -25.04 -6.20 -8.84
C PHE A 60 -24.94 -4.70 -8.58
N PHE A 61 -24.04 -4.01 -9.28
CA PHE A 61 -23.94 -2.55 -9.24
C PHE A 61 -25.32 -1.93 -9.51
N TYR A 62 -25.99 -2.35 -10.60
CA TYR A 62 -27.32 -1.86 -10.97
C TYR A 62 -28.44 -2.21 -9.96
N LEU A 63 -28.45 -3.43 -9.41
CA LEU A 63 -29.46 -3.86 -8.42
C LEU A 63 -29.27 -3.19 -7.05
N PHE A 64 -28.02 -3.05 -6.60
CA PHE A 64 -27.68 -2.38 -5.34
C PHE A 64 -27.86 -0.85 -5.45
N GLU A 65 -27.58 -0.28 -6.64
CA GLU A 65 -27.84 1.12 -7.01
C GLU A 65 -29.34 1.46 -6.97
N ASN A 66 -30.22 0.55 -7.38
CA ASN A 66 -31.67 0.72 -7.26
C ASN A 66 -32.18 0.63 -5.81
N SER A 67 -31.45 -0.05 -4.93
CA SER A 67 -31.81 -0.22 -3.52
C SER A 67 -31.46 1.00 -2.65
N PHE A 68 -30.47 1.81 -3.07
CA PHE A 68 -30.01 3.02 -2.39
C PHE A 68 -30.25 4.25 -3.29
N SER A 69 -31.51 4.69 -3.37
CA SER A 69 -31.91 5.86 -4.15
C SER A 69 -31.31 7.17 -3.60
N ARG A 70 -30.24 7.65 -4.23
CA ARG A 70 -29.85 9.09 -4.28
C ARG A 70 -28.75 9.31 -5.32
N MET A 71 -29.08 10.06 -6.37
CA MET A 71 -28.19 10.37 -7.51
C MET A 71 -26.87 11.07 -7.13
N TYR A 72 -26.75 11.66 -5.94
CA TYR A 72 -25.54 12.35 -5.48
C TYR A 72 -24.48 11.40 -4.86
N SER A 73 -24.87 10.19 -4.44
CA SER A 73 -23.96 9.15 -3.94
C SER A 73 -23.43 8.20 -5.02
N GLN A 74 -24.03 8.20 -6.21
CA GLN A 74 -23.77 7.20 -7.27
C GLN A 74 -22.34 7.25 -7.81
N THR A 75 -21.82 8.42 -8.21
CA THR A 75 -20.44 8.56 -8.71
C THR A 75 -19.39 8.37 -7.62
N ARG A 76 -19.69 8.76 -6.38
CA ARG A 76 -18.74 8.63 -5.25
C ARG A 76 -18.48 7.15 -4.91
N TYR A 77 -19.51 6.30 -4.97
CA TYR A 77 -19.34 4.88 -4.64
C TYR A 77 -18.88 4.01 -5.80
N PHE A 78 -19.20 4.37 -7.05
CA PHE A 78 -18.77 3.63 -8.24
C PHE A 78 -17.27 3.30 -8.24
N HIS A 79 -16.43 4.30 -7.95
CA HIS A 79 -14.99 4.09 -7.92
C HIS A 79 -14.53 3.13 -6.81
N PHE A 80 -15.19 3.12 -5.63
CA PHE A 80 -14.90 2.14 -4.57
C PHE A 80 -15.25 0.72 -5.04
N TYR A 81 -16.43 0.53 -5.63
CA TYR A 81 -16.87 -0.76 -6.17
C TYR A 81 -15.92 -1.27 -7.25
N LEU A 82 -15.63 -0.45 -8.26
CA LEU A 82 -14.81 -0.82 -9.40
C LEU A 82 -13.39 -1.21 -8.98
N THR A 83 -12.74 -0.38 -8.16
CA THR A 83 -11.39 -0.68 -7.66
C THR A 83 -11.36 -1.98 -6.85
N SER A 84 -12.32 -2.17 -5.93
CA SER A 84 -12.36 -3.35 -5.07
C SER A 84 -12.66 -4.64 -5.85
N PHE A 85 -13.54 -4.55 -6.84
CA PHE A 85 -13.84 -5.67 -7.73
C PHE A 85 -12.61 -6.06 -8.56
N ILE A 86 -11.90 -5.09 -9.15
CA ILE A 86 -10.65 -5.34 -9.89
C ILE A 86 -9.60 -6.01 -8.98
N PHE A 87 -9.44 -5.53 -7.74
CA PHE A 87 -8.54 -6.14 -6.77
C PHE A 87 -8.95 -7.58 -6.41
N GLY A 88 -10.25 -7.83 -6.27
CA GLY A 88 -10.79 -9.18 -6.07
C GLY A 88 -10.44 -10.13 -7.21
N GLN A 89 -10.66 -9.69 -8.46
CA GLN A 89 -10.34 -10.49 -9.65
C GLN A 89 -8.84 -10.83 -9.76
N ILE A 90 -7.97 -9.84 -9.56
CA ILE A 90 -6.50 -10.05 -9.59
C ILE A 90 -6.08 -10.98 -8.46
N THR A 91 -6.66 -10.83 -7.28
CA THR A 91 -6.36 -11.69 -6.13
C THR A 91 -6.77 -13.13 -6.40
N GLN A 92 -7.98 -13.33 -6.93
CA GLN A 92 -8.45 -14.66 -7.30
C GLN A 92 -7.53 -15.30 -8.34
N TRP A 93 -7.20 -14.58 -9.41
CA TRP A 93 -6.26 -15.04 -10.44
C TRP A 93 -4.94 -15.52 -9.84
N ALA A 94 -4.39 -14.76 -8.89
CA ALA A 94 -3.17 -15.11 -8.20
C ALA A 94 -3.34 -16.41 -7.38
N PHE A 95 -4.36 -16.51 -6.51
CA PHE A 95 -4.53 -17.67 -5.62
C PHE A 95 -4.97 -18.95 -6.33
N CYS A 96 -5.86 -18.90 -7.32
CA CYS A 96 -6.38 -20.09 -8.02
C CYS A 96 -5.31 -20.90 -8.74
N THR A 97 -4.11 -20.35 -8.92
CA THR A 97 -3.06 -20.95 -9.76
C THR A 97 -1.71 -21.06 -9.07
N ILE A 98 -1.48 -20.41 -7.92
CA ILE A 98 -0.19 -20.46 -7.19
C ILE A 98 0.23 -21.90 -6.82
N ILE A 99 -0.72 -22.76 -6.40
CA ILE A 99 -0.42 -24.14 -5.99
C ILE A 99 -0.07 -25.04 -7.20
N LEU A 100 -0.53 -24.68 -8.40
CA LEU A 100 -0.36 -25.47 -9.62
C LEU A 100 0.73 -24.92 -10.55
N GLN A 101 1.32 -23.76 -10.23
CA GLN A 101 2.24 -23.07 -11.12
C GLN A 101 3.67 -23.59 -10.99
N LYS A 102 4.18 -24.28 -12.03
CA LYS A 102 5.61 -24.59 -12.17
C LYS A 102 6.42 -23.47 -12.83
N ASP A 103 5.73 -22.49 -13.41
CA ASP A 103 6.33 -21.34 -14.06
C ASP A 103 6.55 -20.19 -13.06
N TYR A 104 7.82 -19.98 -12.70
CA TYR A 104 8.26 -18.95 -11.77
C TYR A 104 8.03 -17.51 -12.28
N PHE A 105 7.89 -17.30 -13.59
CA PHE A 105 7.58 -15.98 -14.15
C PHE A 105 6.15 -15.56 -13.83
N LEU A 106 5.19 -16.47 -14.01
CA LEU A 106 3.82 -16.12 -13.65
C LEU A 106 3.67 -16.03 -12.13
N LEU A 107 4.46 -16.79 -11.37
CA LEU A 107 4.47 -16.75 -9.91
C LEU A 107 4.97 -15.41 -9.36
N SER A 108 6.08 -14.86 -9.88
CA SER A 108 6.60 -13.55 -9.46
C SER A 108 5.59 -12.43 -9.74
N LEU A 109 5.01 -12.40 -10.95
CA LEU A 109 4.02 -11.38 -11.31
C LEU A 109 2.81 -11.41 -10.36
N LYS A 110 2.33 -12.61 -10.01
CA LYS A 110 1.23 -12.79 -9.04
C LYS A 110 1.57 -12.24 -7.67
N PHE A 111 2.72 -12.61 -7.11
CA PHE A 111 3.15 -12.09 -5.81
C PHE A 111 3.36 -10.57 -5.84
N PHE A 112 3.88 -10.02 -6.94
CA PHE A 112 4.04 -8.59 -7.10
C PHE A 112 2.70 -7.85 -7.11
N LEU A 113 1.71 -8.35 -7.85
CA LEU A 113 0.37 -7.76 -7.88
C LEU A 113 -0.33 -7.87 -6.52
N LEU A 114 -0.24 -9.03 -5.85
CA LEU A 114 -0.77 -9.22 -4.50
C LEU A 114 -0.11 -8.26 -3.50
N ASN A 115 1.21 -8.09 -3.57
CA ASN A 115 1.95 -7.16 -2.72
C ASN A 115 1.42 -5.71 -2.84
N ASN A 116 1.09 -5.27 -4.06
CA ASN A 116 0.52 -3.94 -4.28
C ASN A 116 -0.95 -3.84 -3.87
N ILE A 117 -1.76 -4.88 -4.08
CA ILE A 117 -3.16 -4.91 -3.62
C ILE A 117 -3.24 -4.82 -2.10
N VAL A 118 -2.40 -5.57 -1.39
CA VAL A 118 -2.32 -5.52 0.08
C VAL A 118 -1.95 -4.12 0.56
N PHE A 119 -0.99 -3.46 -0.11
CA PHE A 119 -0.63 -2.06 0.20
C PHE A 119 -1.86 -1.14 0.08
N HIS A 120 -2.49 -1.09 -1.09
CA HIS A 120 -3.59 -0.16 -1.37
C HIS A 120 -4.84 -0.44 -0.53
N LEU A 121 -5.16 -1.71 -0.26
CA LEU A 121 -6.23 -2.06 0.67
C LEU A 121 -5.89 -1.65 2.11
N GLY A 122 -4.66 -1.91 2.56
CA GLY A 122 -4.20 -1.53 3.90
C GLY A 122 -4.32 -0.03 4.14
N GLU A 123 -3.88 0.78 3.18
CA GLU A 123 -4.00 2.25 3.24
C GLU A 123 -5.46 2.72 3.29
N PHE A 124 -6.32 2.14 2.46
CA PHE A 124 -7.76 2.44 2.49
C PHE A 124 -8.39 2.09 3.83
N TYR A 125 -8.14 0.89 4.35
CA TYR A 125 -8.68 0.44 5.64
C TYR A 125 -8.16 1.29 6.79
N PHE A 126 -6.89 1.70 6.77
CA PHE A 126 -6.34 2.60 7.77
C PHE A 126 -7.12 3.92 7.82
N VAL A 127 -7.35 4.57 6.67
CA VAL A 127 -8.14 5.81 6.61
C VAL A 127 -9.58 5.57 7.06
N CYS A 128 -10.18 4.45 6.67
CA CYS A 128 -11.52 4.07 7.07
C CYS A 128 -11.65 4.01 8.61
N LEU A 129 -10.67 3.42 9.29
CA LEU A 129 -10.69 3.20 10.73
C LEU A 129 -10.24 4.42 11.54
N SER A 130 -9.22 5.14 11.07
CA SER A 130 -8.56 6.19 11.85
C SER A 130 -9.00 7.59 11.47
N HIS A 131 -9.30 7.82 10.18
CA HIS A 131 -9.60 9.12 9.59
C HIS A 131 -10.89 9.11 8.74
N PRO A 132 -12.05 8.69 9.29
CA PRO A 132 -13.27 8.50 8.52
C PRO A 132 -13.79 9.79 7.84
N LYS A 133 -13.36 10.96 8.31
CA LYS A 133 -13.68 12.27 7.72
C LYS A 133 -13.01 12.51 6.38
N ASP A 134 -11.81 11.97 6.21
CA ASP A 134 -10.98 12.17 5.02
C ASP A 134 -11.15 11.01 4.01
N LEU A 135 -12.05 10.07 4.32
CA LEU A 135 -12.30 8.88 3.52
C LEU A 135 -12.84 9.26 2.14
N ALA A 136 -12.07 8.91 1.12
CA ALA A 136 -12.41 9.13 -0.27
C ALA A 136 -11.80 8.02 -1.12
N TRP A 137 -12.17 7.92 -2.40
CA TRP A 137 -11.58 6.92 -3.29
C TRP A 137 -10.05 7.07 -3.39
N LYS A 138 -9.54 8.31 -3.33
CA LYS A 138 -8.09 8.58 -3.26
C LYS A 138 -7.39 7.96 -2.05
N SER A 139 -8.12 7.53 -1.01
CA SER A 139 -7.57 6.86 0.18
C SER A 139 -7.01 5.47 -0.12
N PHE A 140 -7.35 4.86 -1.27
CA PHE A 140 -6.62 3.69 -1.77
C PHE A 140 -5.16 4.02 -2.13
N LEU A 141 -4.82 5.31 -2.33
CA LEU A 141 -3.50 5.78 -2.76
C LEU A 141 -3.00 5.17 -4.08
N ILE A 142 -3.91 4.80 -4.98
CA ILE A 142 -3.55 4.30 -6.32
C ILE A 142 -2.81 5.38 -7.11
N ASN A 143 -3.36 6.60 -7.14
CA ASN A 143 -2.70 7.78 -7.70
C ASN A 143 -1.94 8.55 -6.62
N HIS A 144 -0.91 7.93 -6.03
CA HIS A 144 -0.06 8.60 -5.04
C HIS A 144 0.64 9.83 -5.64
N SER A 145 1.30 9.63 -6.78
CA SER A 145 1.94 10.69 -7.58
C SER A 145 2.22 10.18 -9.00
N PRO A 146 2.43 11.07 -9.98
CA PRO A 146 2.87 10.65 -11.31
C PRO A 146 4.17 9.84 -11.25
N ALA A 147 5.11 10.21 -10.39
CA ALA A 147 6.38 9.50 -10.21
C ALA A 147 6.18 8.05 -9.71
N TYR A 148 5.25 7.84 -8.77
CA TYR A 148 4.91 6.49 -8.29
C TYR A 148 4.34 5.61 -9.41
N ASN A 149 3.41 6.15 -10.21
CA ASN A 149 2.82 5.42 -11.32
C ASN A 149 3.85 5.11 -12.42
N ILE A 150 4.72 6.06 -12.74
CA ILE A 150 5.82 5.86 -13.69
C ILE A 150 6.73 4.75 -13.18
N ALA A 151 7.12 4.77 -11.91
CA ALA A 151 7.96 3.73 -11.33
C ALA A 151 7.31 2.35 -11.45
N PHE A 152 6.02 2.24 -11.13
CA PHE A 152 5.27 0.98 -11.26
C PHE A 152 5.24 0.46 -12.70
N VAL A 153 4.97 1.34 -13.67
CA VAL A 153 4.97 0.98 -15.10
C VAL A 153 6.37 0.57 -15.56
N VAL A 154 7.42 1.30 -15.16
CA VAL A 154 8.81 0.97 -15.50
C VAL A 154 9.22 -0.38 -14.91
N ALA A 155 8.79 -0.71 -13.69
CA ALA A 155 9.03 -2.02 -13.09
C ALA A 155 8.36 -3.15 -13.88
N LEU A 156 7.12 -2.96 -14.35
CA LEU A 156 6.46 -3.94 -15.23
C LEU A 156 7.16 -4.04 -16.60
N LEU A 157 7.62 -2.92 -17.15
CA LEU A 157 8.33 -2.91 -18.43
C LEU A 157 9.69 -3.63 -18.34
N GLU A 158 10.50 -3.37 -17.31
CA GLU A 158 11.75 -4.10 -17.07
C GLU A 158 11.47 -5.60 -16.95
N TYR A 159 10.43 -5.96 -16.18
CA TYR A 159 10.04 -7.34 -15.99
C TYR A 159 9.66 -8.02 -17.32
N ILE A 160 8.77 -7.40 -18.10
CA ILE A 160 8.33 -7.91 -19.40
C ILE A 160 9.52 -8.02 -20.38
N LEU A 161 10.37 -6.99 -20.45
CA LEU A 161 11.56 -7.02 -21.29
C LEU A 161 12.51 -8.15 -20.90
N GLY A 162 12.68 -8.40 -19.60
CA GLY A 162 13.46 -9.54 -19.15
C GLY A 162 12.88 -10.87 -19.64
N VAL A 163 11.56 -11.03 -19.60
CA VAL A 163 10.90 -12.28 -20.04
C VAL A 163 11.17 -12.56 -21.52
N PHE A 164 11.10 -11.53 -22.37
CA PHE A 164 11.30 -11.67 -23.81
C PHE A 164 12.79 -11.63 -24.24
N PHE A 165 13.64 -10.97 -23.46
CA PHE A 165 15.06 -10.74 -23.76
C PHE A 165 15.96 -11.14 -22.58
N PRO A 166 16.00 -12.42 -22.18
CA PRO A 166 16.73 -12.87 -21.00
C PRO A 166 18.24 -12.63 -21.07
N ASN A 167 18.82 -12.58 -22.27
CA ASN A 167 20.26 -12.31 -22.47
C ASN A 167 20.63 -10.82 -22.30
N PHE A 168 19.66 -9.90 -22.39
CA PHE A 168 19.89 -8.46 -22.20
C PHE A 168 19.82 -8.05 -20.72
N ILE A 169 19.09 -8.80 -19.90
CA ILE A 169 18.98 -8.57 -18.45
C ILE A 169 19.77 -9.67 -17.74
N ILE A 170 21.03 -9.35 -17.40
CA ILE A 170 22.12 -10.24 -16.98
C ILE A 170 21.81 -11.19 -15.80
N PHE A 171 20.69 -11.02 -15.08
CA PHE A 171 20.44 -11.67 -13.79
C PHE A 171 19.18 -12.53 -13.77
N TYR A 172 18.99 -13.35 -14.80
CA TYR A 172 18.06 -14.47 -14.76
C TYR A 172 18.60 -15.58 -13.84
N PHE A 173 18.44 -15.39 -12.52
CA PHE A 173 18.93 -16.32 -11.52
C PHE A 173 18.41 -17.75 -11.74
N HIS A 174 19.30 -18.73 -11.56
CA HIS A 174 18.98 -20.15 -11.63
C HIS A 174 17.97 -20.60 -10.53
N ASP A 175 17.98 -19.94 -9.37
CA ASP A 175 17.09 -20.24 -8.22
C ASP A 175 16.00 -19.17 -8.03
N LYS A 176 15.16 -18.96 -9.04
CA LYS A 176 14.09 -17.94 -9.01
C LYS A 176 13.17 -18.05 -7.80
N PHE A 177 12.83 -19.26 -7.38
CA PHE A 177 11.91 -19.46 -6.25
C PHE A 177 12.46 -18.85 -4.96
N PHE A 178 13.74 -19.10 -4.65
CA PHE A 178 14.37 -18.60 -3.44
C PHE A 178 14.37 -17.07 -3.38
N ILE A 179 14.65 -16.42 -4.52
CA ILE A 179 14.64 -14.96 -4.62
C ILE A 179 13.24 -14.39 -4.47
N ILE A 180 12.23 -15.02 -5.10
CA ILE A 180 10.83 -14.64 -4.91
C ILE A 180 10.47 -14.72 -3.41
N MET A 181 10.89 -15.78 -2.71
CA MET A 181 10.62 -15.91 -1.26
C MET A 181 11.32 -14.86 -0.42
N ILE A 182 12.56 -14.46 -0.76
CA ILE A 182 13.23 -13.31 -0.12
C ILE A 182 12.40 -12.04 -0.33
N GLY A 183 11.97 -11.77 -1.56
CA GLY A 183 11.15 -10.60 -1.88
C GLY A 183 9.82 -10.61 -1.13
N VAL A 184 9.14 -11.76 -1.06
CA VAL A 184 7.91 -11.96 -0.28
C VAL A 184 8.16 -11.70 1.21
N PHE A 185 9.28 -12.17 1.77
CA PHE A 185 9.66 -11.89 3.16
C PHE A 185 9.81 -10.38 3.42
N PHE A 186 10.55 -9.66 2.57
CA PHE A 186 10.69 -8.20 2.69
C PHE A 186 9.35 -7.46 2.53
N SER A 187 8.49 -7.94 1.62
CA SER A 187 7.13 -7.44 1.46
C SER A 187 6.27 -7.62 2.71
N ILE A 188 6.25 -8.83 3.29
CA ILE A 188 5.49 -9.12 4.52
C ILE A 188 6.02 -8.27 5.68
N PHE A 189 7.34 -8.19 5.85
CA PHE A 189 7.96 -7.32 6.84
C PHE A 189 7.57 -5.86 6.63
N GLY A 190 7.60 -5.38 5.38
CA GLY A 190 7.20 -4.02 5.03
C GLY A 190 5.75 -3.72 5.38
N HIS A 191 4.83 -4.60 5.00
CA HIS A 191 3.40 -4.48 5.35
C HIS A 191 3.18 -4.50 6.85
N PHE A 192 3.84 -5.41 7.57
CA PHE A 192 3.77 -5.48 9.03
C PHE A 192 4.19 -4.16 9.66
N MET A 193 5.38 -3.65 9.32
CA MET A 193 5.88 -2.37 9.86
C MET A 193 4.93 -1.20 9.53
N ARG A 194 4.41 -1.16 8.30
CA ARG A 194 3.50 -0.11 7.83
C ARG A 194 2.17 -0.13 8.58
N ILE A 195 1.49 -1.27 8.58
CA ILE A 195 0.17 -1.43 9.20
C ILE A 195 0.27 -1.27 10.72
N SER A 196 1.29 -1.84 11.36
CA SER A 196 1.48 -1.67 12.80
C SER A 196 1.80 -0.23 13.17
N ALA A 197 2.55 0.52 12.35
CA ALA A 197 2.80 1.95 12.60
C ALA A 197 1.53 2.77 12.57
N GLN A 198 0.69 2.52 11.55
CA GLN A 198 -0.63 3.10 11.39
C GLN A 198 -1.56 2.77 12.56
N GLN A 199 -1.62 1.51 12.98
CA GLN A 199 -2.46 1.06 14.09
C GLN A 199 -1.99 1.59 15.45
N THR A 200 -0.68 1.77 15.64
CA THR A 200 -0.10 2.26 16.89
C THR A 200 -0.31 3.77 17.02
N ALA A 201 -0.10 4.53 15.94
CA ALA A 201 -0.25 5.99 15.97
C ALA A 201 -1.70 6.47 15.78
N LYS A 202 -2.56 5.68 15.13
CA LYS A 202 -3.99 5.98 14.91
C LYS A 202 -4.20 7.39 14.34
N SER A 203 -4.91 8.25 15.09
CA SER A 203 -5.20 9.64 14.71
C SER A 203 -3.95 10.53 14.63
N ASN A 204 -2.84 10.13 15.25
CA ASN A 204 -1.56 10.84 15.17
C ASN A 204 -0.78 10.51 13.89
N PHE A 205 -1.16 9.47 13.15
CA PHE A 205 -0.54 9.17 11.86
C PHE A 205 -1.19 9.97 10.75
N ASN A 206 -0.41 10.63 9.89
CA ASN A 206 -0.93 11.30 8.71
C ASN A 206 -0.06 11.00 7.48
N HIS A 207 -0.68 10.90 6.31
CA HIS A 207 0.05 10.70 5.04
C HIS A 207 0.87 11.92 4.63
N LEU A 208 0.53 13.10 5.18
CA LEU A 208 1.25 14.35 4.98
C LEU A 208 1.99 14.74 6.25
N VAL A 209 3.22 15.24 6.10
CA VAL A 209 3.98 15.83 7.22
C VAL A 209 3.19 17.03 7.75
N GLN A 210 2.92 17.04 9.05
CA GLN A 210 2.17 18.11 9.70
C GLN A 210 3.13 19.22 10.13
N ASN A 211 2.84 20.46 9.75
CA ASN A 211 3.59 21.64 10.15
C ASN A 211 2.95 22.41 11.33
N GLN A 212 1.75 21.99 11.76
CA GLN A 212 1.04 22.52 12.91
C GLN A 212 0.65 21.38 13.85
N LYS A 213 0.78 21.61 15.16
CA LYS A 213 0.37 20.66 16.19
C LYS A 213 -1.12 20.81 16.46
N SER A 214 -1.90 19.75 16.29
CA SER A 214 -3.28 19.72 16.79
C SER A 214 -3.29 19.46 18.30
N ASP A 215 -4.36 19.89 18.97
CA ASP A 215 -4.51 19.71 20.43
C ASP A 215 -4.44 18.23 20.85
N ASP A 216 -4.89 17.34 19.98
CA ASP A 216 -4.90 15.88 20.19
C ASP A 216 -3.58 15.20 19.76
N HIS A 217 -2.59 15.94 19.23
CA HIS A 217 -1.35 15.37 18.72
C HIS A 217 -0.40 15.01 19.88
N VAL A 218 -0.22 13.71 20.09
CA VAL A 218 0.67 13.15 21.12
C VAL A 218 1.86 12.43 20.52
N LEU A 219 2.99 12.47 21.23
CA LEU A 219 4.19 11.74 20.83
C LEU A 219 4.02 10.24 21.12
N VAL A 220 4.12 9.42 20.08
CA VAL A 220 3.96 7.96 20.16
C VAL A 220 5.34 7.29 20.16
N THR A 221 5.70 6.62 21.26
CA THR A 221 7.01 5.99 21.45
C THR A 221 6.96 4.49 21.78
N HIS A 222 5.76 3.90 21.80
CA HIS A 222 5.53 2.49 22.13
C HIS A 222 5.20 1.65 20.88
N GLY A 223 5.08 0.33 21.04
CA GLY A 223 4.78 -0.57 19.92
C GLY A 223 5.92 -0.56 18.89
N VAL A 224 5.59 -0.50 17.60
CA VAL A 224 6.65 -0.45 16.55
C VAL A 224 7.48 0.84 16.58
N TYR A 225 7.01 1.89 17.26
CA TYR A 225 7.78 3.11 17.48
C TYR A 225 8.92 2.93 18.49
N SER A 226 8.94 1.86 19.31
CA SER A 226 10.14 1.56 20.11
C SER A 226 11.25 0.89 19.28
N PHE A 227 10.93 0.36 18.09
CA PHE A 227 11.89 -0.30 17.20
C PHE A 227 12.49 0.66 16.16
N SER A 228 11.65 1.51 15.57
CA SER A 228 12.03 2.53 14.59
C SER A 228 11.24 3.81 14.86
N ARG A 229 11.86 5.00 14.73
CA ARG A 229 11.14 6.28 14.87
C ARG A 229 10.21 6.59 13.71
N HIS A 230 10.48 6.02 12.54
CA HIS A 230 9.69 6.16 11.33
C HIS A 230 9.29 4.79 10.77
N PRO A 231 8.57 3.96 11.55
CA PRO A 231 8.31 2.56 11.19
C PRO A 231 7.45 2.44 9.93
N SER A 232 6.59 3.43 9.68
CA SER A 232 5.78 3.52 8.47
C SER A 232 6.59 3.78 7.20
N TYR A 233 7.69 4.52 7.30
CA TYR A 233 8.62 4.76 6.19
C TYR A 233 9.52 3.55 5.96
N LEU A 234 10.00 2.91 7.02
CA LEU A 234 10.68 1.63 6.92
C LEU A 234 9.80 0.57 6.22
N GLY A 235 8.52 0.52 6.59
CA GLY A 235 7.54 -0.37 5.99
C GLY A 235 7.35 -0.09 4.50
N PHE A 236 7.16 1.19 4.13
CA PHE A 236 7.03 1.60 2.73
C PHE A 236 8.29 1.21 1.92
N PHE A 237 9.47 1.53 2.44
CA PHE A 237 10.75 1.24 1.81
C PHE A 237 10.93 -0.27 1.57
N SER A 238 10.65 -1.07 2.60
CA SER A 238 10.83 -2.54 2.55
C SER A 238 9.85 -3.22 1.60
N TYR A 239 8.56 -2.85 1.60
CA TYR A 239 7.58 -3.47 0.67
C TYR A 239 7.90 -3.13 -0.80
N SER A 240 8.37 -1.91 -1.04
CA SER A 240 8.69 -1.42 -2.39
C SER A 240 9.89 -2.17 -2.96
N LEU A 241 10.95 -2.34 -2.16
CA LEU A 241 12.13 -3.12 -2.57
C LEU A 241 11.83 -4.62 -2.65
N GLY A 242 11.03 -5.16 -1.71
CA GLY A 242 10.54 -6.53 -1.76
C GLY A 242 9.81 -6.82 -3.08
N GLY A 243 9.01 -5.88 -3.58
CA GLY A 243 8.37 -5.97 -4.88
C GLY A 243 9.34 -6.11 -6.06
N GLN A 244 10.45 -5.36 -6.06
CA GLN A 244 11.45 -5.48 -7.13
C GLN A 244 12.23 -6.79 -7.04
N ILE A 245 12.51 -7.28 -5.83
CA ILE A 245 13.11 -8.60 -5.62
C ILE A 245 12.18 -9.70 -6.11
N ILE A 246 10.86 -9.61 -5.83
CA ILE A 246 9.85 -10.55 -6.33
C ILE A 246 9.90 -10.63 -7.86
N LEU A 247 9.98 -9.50 -8.56
CA LEU A 247 10.09 -9.47 -10.01
C LEU A 247 11.47 -9.90 -10.54
N GLY A 248 12.50 -9.87 -9.70
CA GLY A 248 13.89 -10.05 -10.12
C GLY A 248 14.44 -8.86 -10.90
N ASN A 249 13.83 -7.68 -10.75
CA ASN A 249 14.24 -6.46 -11.45
C ASN A 249 15.46 -5.85 -10.74
N LEU A 250 16.62 -5.84 -11.40
CA LEU A 250 17.83 -5.29 -10.81
C LEU A 250 17.90 -3.77 -10.97
N PHE A 251 17.58 -3.26 -12.16
CA PHE A 251 17.66 -1.83 -12.43
C PHE A 251 16.62 -1.08 -11.58
N CYS A 252 15.36 -1.53 -11.61
CA CYS A 252 14.32 -0.96 -10.78
C CYS A 252 14.59 -1.16 -9.29
N PHE A 253 15.23 -2.23 -8.84
CA PHE A 253 15.60 -2.35 -7.41
C PHE A 253 16.49 -1.19 -6.97
N PHE A 254 17.57 -0.90 -7.68
CA PHE A 254 18.47 0.20 -7.33
C PHE A 254 17.82 1.57 -7.55
N ALA A 255 17.05 1.74 -8.63
CA ALA A 255 16.34 2.98 -8.90
C ALA A 255 15.31 3.28 -7.80
N TYR A 256 14.51 2.28 -7.39
CA TYR A 256 13.57 2.40 -6.28
C TYR A 256 14.29 2.71 -4.98
N ALA A 257 15.37 1.99 -4.66
CA ALA A 257 16.15 2.23 -3.44
C ALA A 257 16.64 3.68 -3.38
N PHE A 258 17.22 4.18 -4.47
CA PHE A 258 17.73 5.54 -4.56
C PHE A 258 16.64 6.60 -4.46
N VAL A 259 15.56 6.47 -5.23
CA VAL A 259 14.45 7.44 -5.25
C VAL A 259 13.73 7.47 -3.91
N LEU A 260 13.42 6.31 -3.34
CA LEU A 260 12.76 6.22 -2.03
C LEU A 260 13.67 6.72 -0.91
N TYR A 261 14.97 6.42 -0.96
CA TYR A 261 15.94 6.92 0.02
C TYR A 261 15.96 8.44 0.04
N LYS A 262 16.06 9.09 -1.14
CA LYS A 262 16.00 10.56 -1.24
C LYS A 262 14.66 11.12 -0.77
N PHE A 263 13.55 10.50 -1.17
CA PHE A 263 12.21 10.92 -0.78
C PHE A 263 12.02 10.87 0.74
N PHE A 264 12.41 9.77 1.39
CA PHE A 264 12.29 9.63 2.84
C PHE A 264 13.30 10.47 3.59
N LEU A 265 14.53 10.65 3.09
CA LEU A 265 15.49 11.57 3.70
C LEU A 265 14.89 12.98 3.84
N TYR A 266 14.39 13.53 2.73
CA TYR A 266 13.78 14.86 2.72
C TYR A 266 12.58 14.96 3.68
N ARG A 267 11.69 13.96 3.65
CA ARG A 267 10.50 13.96 4.51
C ARG A 267 10.84 13.80 5.99
N ILE A 268 11.77 12.93 6.32
CA ILE A 268 12.18 12.68 7.70
C ILE A 268 12.82 13.93 8.28
N VAL A 269 13.74 14.59 7.57
CA VAL A 269 14.35 15.85 8.04
C VAL A 269 13.27 16.88 8.39
N GLN A 270 12.30 17.09 7.49
CA GLN A 270 11.20 18.02 7.75
C GLN A 270 10.32 17.59 8.93
N GLU A 271 9.99 16.31 9.00
CA GLU A 271 9.14 15.79 10.06
C GLU A 271 9.81 15.84 11.44
N GLU A 272 11.08 15.46 11.54
CA GLU A 272 11.83 15.54 12.81
C GLU A 272 11.97 17.01 13.27
N HIS A 273 12.19 17.96 12.36
CA HIS A 273 12.18 19.40 12.68
C HIS A 273 10.86 19.84 13.33
N TYR A 274 9.73 19.43 12.77
CA TYR A 274 8.42 19.74 13.35
C TYR A 274 8.16 18.97 14.65
N LEU A 275 8.60 17.72 14.77
CA LEU A 275 8.45 16.93 15.99
C LEU A 275 9.25 17.52 17.16
N VAL A 276 10.45 18.04 16.90
CA VAL A 276 11.21 18.84 17.90
C VAL A 276 10.43 20.09 18.28
N LYS A 277 9.85 20.83 17.33
CA LYS A 277 9.01 22.00 17.64
C LYS A 277 7.76 21.65 18.45
N PHE A 278 7.17 20.47 18.23
CA PHE A 278 5.92 20.07 18.87
C PHE A 278 6.10 19.48 20.27
N PHE A 279 7.21 18.77 20.51
CA PHE A 279 7.42 17.97 21.72
C PHE A 279 8.73 18.28 22.45
N GLY A 280 9.59 19.12 21.88
CA GLY A 280 10.83 19.61 22.49
C GLY A 280 11.72 18.46 22.96
N GLN A 281 12.16 18.55 24.22
CA GLN A 281 13.09 17.60 24.82
C GLN A 281 12.59 16.14 24.81
N GLN A 282 11.27 15.92 24.86
CA GLN A 282 10.72 14.56 24.82
C GLN A 282 11.07 13.84 23.52
N TYR A 283 11.00 14.56 22.39
CA TYR A 283 11.37 13.97 21.09
C TYR A 283 12.88 13.80 20.95
N ILE A 284 13.66 14.77 21.45
CA ILE A 284 15.13 14.70 21.44
C ILE A 284 15.63 13.48 22.24
N ASP A 285 15.06 13.21 23.41
CA ASP A 285 15.48 12.06 24.21
C ASP A 285 15.04 10.73 23.60
N TYR A 286 13.86 10.71 22.98
CA TYR A 286 13.41 9.58 22.17
C TYR A 286 14.31 9.33 20.95
N SER A 287 14.78 10.39 20.28
CA SER A 287 15.62 10.26 19.08
C SER A 287 17.01 9.68 19.35
N LYS A 288 17.56 9.94 20.54
CA LYS A 288 18.84 9.36 20.96
C LYS A 288 18.82 7.84 21.12
N ILE A 289 17.68 7.25 21.47
CA ILE A 289 17.60 5.83 21.87
C ILE A 289 16.96 4.93 20.82
N VAL A 290 16.04 5.45 20.01
CA VAL A 290 15.38 4.67 18.95
C VAL A 290 15.93 5.13 17.60
N PRO A 291 16.49 4.27 16.74
CA PRO A 291 17.01 4.67 15.42
C PRO A 291 15.92 4.69 14.33
N ILE A 292 16.23 5.19 13.13
CA ILE A 292 15.28 5.21 12.00
C ILE A 292 15.14 3.84 11.32
N ARG A 293 16.18 3.00 11.36
CA ARG A 293 16.26 1.64 10.76
C ARG A 293 16.25 1.54 9.24
N ILE A 294 16.05 2.63 8.49
CA ILE A 294 16.40 2.66 7.06
C ILE A 294 17.93 2.72 6.95
N PRO A 295 18.59 1.81 6.20
CA PRO A 295 20.05 1.74 6.13
C PRO A 295 20.68 3.10 5.78
N PHE A 296 21.72 3.51 6.52
CA PHE A 296 22.44 4.78 6.33
C PHE A 296 21.62 6.08 6.51
N MET A 297 20.35 6.00 6.92
CA MET A 297 19.50 7.19 7.03
C MET A 297 19.89 8.10 8.21
N GLU A 298 20.22 7.51 9.37
CA GLU A 298 20.65 8.26 10.55
C GLU A 298 21.87 9.15 10.24
N TYR A 299 22.87 8.57 9.57
CA TYR A 299 24.08 9.28 9.16
C TYR A 299 23.78 10.44 8.20
N ALA A 300 22.91 10.22 7.21
CA ALA A 300 22.54 11.25 6.26
C ALA A 300 21.81 12.43 6.93
N ILE A 301 20.91 12.15 7.86
CA ILE A 301 20.16 13.18 8.60
C ILE A 301 21.07 14.01 9.50
N HIS A 302 21.97 13.35 10.25
CA HIS A 302 22.96 14.06 11.07
C HIS A 302 23.83 15.01 10.23
N LYS A 303 24.18 14.61 9.00
CA LYS A 303 24.96 15.47 8.10
C LYS A 303 24.17 16.69 7.65
N VAL A 304 22.86 16.57 7.40
CA VAL A 304 22.00 17.69 7.02
C VAL A 304 21.88 18.70 8.15
N PHE A 305 21.52 18.26 9.36
CA PHE A 305 21.37 19.17 10.49
C PHE A 305 22.67 19.87 10.88
N LYS A 306 23.82 19.18 10.79
CA LYS A 306 25.11 19.81 11.06
C LYS A 306 25.43 20.94 10.07
N CYS A 307 25.04 20.81 8.81
CA CYS A 307 25.23 21.89 7.84
C CYS A 307 24.36 23.11 8.13
N ASP A 308 23.13 22.90 8.61
CA ASP A 308 22.24 24.02 8.97
C ASP A 308 22.77 24.80 10.20
N ASP A 309 23.34 24.11 11.20
CA ASP A 309 23.94 24.75 12.39
C ASP A 309 25.24 25.53 12.09
N ASP A 310 25.94 25.20 11.00
CA ASP A 310 27.18 25.89 10.57
C ASP A 310 26.88 27.16 9.73
N ASP A 311 25.63 27.37 9.29
CA ASP A 311 25.19 28.48 8.42
C ASP A 311 24.41 29.60 9.17
N ASP A 312 24.16 29.46 10.48
CA ASP A 312 23.49 30.45 11.37
C ASP A 312 24.47 31.23 12.28
#